data_AF-A0A1G5SKT6-F1
#
_entry.id   AF-A0A1G5SKT6-F1
#
_cell.length_a   1.000
_cell.length_b   1.000
_cell.length_c   1.000
_cell.angle_alpha   90.00
_cell.angle_beta   90.00
_cell.angle_gamma   90.00
#
_symmetry.space_group_name_H-M   'P 1'
#
loop_
_entity.id
_entity.type
_entity.pdbx_description
1 polymer ?
#
loop_
_entity_poly.entity_id
_entity_poly.type
_entity_poly.pdbx_seq_one_letter_code
_entity_poly.pdbx_strand_id
1 'polypeptide(L)'
;MPDLAEMELYCAEARNILSRAEEIVRSLGRKGACEGHRMMASQGIAALRHLDRIIERHRNRLAFEALPNVVGPPPQKRSWLVYLRQRGGQVGHGIEAHS
;
A
#
# COMPACT_ATOMS: atom_id res chain seq x y z
N MET A 1 -11.15 19.19 -1.43
CA MET A 1 -10.86 17.84 -0.91
C MET A 1 -9.52 17.94 -0.20
N PRO A 2 -9.37 17.38 1.01
CA PRO A 2 -8.12 17.47 1.77
C PRO A 2 -6.97 16.83 1.00
N ASP A 3 -5.79 17.44 1.08
CA ASP A 3 -4.59 16.89 0.46
C ASP A 3 -3.94 15.81 1.34
N LEU A 4 -2.84 15.21 0.86
CA LEU A 4 -2.19 14.12 1.60
C LEU A 4 -1.64 14.58 2.96
N ALA A 5 -1.13 15.81 3.06
CA ALA A 5 -0.58 16.34 4.31
C ALA A 5 -1.69 16.60 5.34
N GLU A 6 -2.81 17.17 4.90
CA GLU A 6 -4.01 17.35 5.72
C GLU A 6 -4.58 16.01 6.17
N MET A 7 -4.57 14.99 5.29
CA MET A 7 -5.01 13.64 5.65
C MET A 7 -4.12 12.97 6.71
N GLU A 8 -2.80 13.20 6.70
CA GLU A 8 -1.91 12.70 7.76
C GLU A 8 -2.26 13.30 9.14
N LEU A 9 -2.67 14.58 9.18
CA LEU A 9 -3.14 15.22 10.42
C LEU A 9 -4.44 14.57 10.91
N TYR A 10 -5.39 14.29 10.01
CA TYR A 10 -6.62 13.59 10.37
C TYR A 10 -6.36 12.16 10.85
N CYS A 11 -5.43 11.44 10.25
CA CYS A 11 -5.00 10.12 10.73
C CYS A 11 -4.39 10.20 12.14
N ALA A 12 -3.58 11.23 12.43
CA ALA A 12 -2.99 11.41 13.76
C ALA A 12 -4.05 11.72 14.82
N GLU A 13 -5.01 12.60 14.50
CA GLU A 13 -6.12 12.95 15.40
C GLU A 13 -7.05 11.75 15.63
N ALA A 14 -7.38 10.99 14.57
CA ALA A 14 -8.20 9.79 14.67
C ALA A 14 -7.56 8.74 15.62
N ARG A 15 -6.24 8.54 15.54
CA ARG A 15 -5.49 7.66 16.45
C ARG A 15 -5.58 8.14 17.90
N ASN A 16 -5.46 9.44 18.15
CA ASN A 16 -5.58 10.01 19.50
C ASN A 16 -6.98 9.81 20.08
N ILE A 17 -8.02 10.12 19.29
CA ILE A 17 -9.42 9.91 19.68
C ILE A 17 -9.69 8.44 20.00
N LEU A 18 -9.23 7.53 19.14
CA LEU A 18 -9.42 6.10 19.34
C LEU A 18 -8.74 5.61 20.63
N SER A 19 -7.49 6.03 20.87
CA SER A 19 -6.75 5.69 22.09
C SER A 19 -7.50 6.15 23.35
N ARG A 20 -7.98 7.40 23.37
CA ARG A 20 -8.76 7.94 24.49
C ARG A 20 -10.08 7.19 24.69
N ALA A 21 -10.79 6.86 23.60
CA ALA A 21 -12.01 6.08 23.68
C ALA A 21 -11.74 4.69 24.29
N GLU A 22 -10.67 4.01 23.88
CA GLU A 22 -10.26 2.72 24.43
C GLU A 22 -9.89 2.80 25.92
N GLU A 23 -9.27 3.89 26.37
CA GLU A 23 -9.02 4.13 27.79
C GLU A 23 -10.31 4.33 28.58
N ILE A 24 -11.26 5.11 28.06
CA ILE A 24 -12.55 5.35 28.69
C ILE A 24 -13.33 4.03 28.83
N VAL A 25 -13.38 3.21 27.79
CA VAL A 25 -14.07 1.91 27.83
C VAL A 25 -13.39 0.96 28.81
N ARG A 26 -12.05 0.92 28.86
CA ARG A 26 -11.32 0.16 29.88
C ARG A 26 -11.63 0.66 31.30
N SER A 27 -11.73 1.97 31.50
CA SER A 27 -12.11 2.55 32.79
C SER A 27 -13.56 2.25 33.18
N LEU A 28 -14.49 2.19 32.22
CA LEU A 28 -15.90 1.87 32.49
C LEU A 28 -16.04 0.47 33.11
N GLY A 29 -15.31 -0.51 32.58
CA GLY A 29 -15.27 -1.86 33.15
C GLY A 29 -14.78 -1.89 34.60
N ARG A 30 -13.72 -1.13 34.91
CA ARG A 30 -13.15 -1.04 36.27
C ARG A 30 -14.04 -0.30 37.27
N LYS A 31 -14.82 0.67 36.80
CA LYS A 31 -15.73 1.47 37.63
C LYS A 31 -17.08 0.78 37.90
N GLY A 32 -17.25 -0.48 37.49
CA GLY A 32 -18.47 -1.24 37.72
C GLY A 32 -19.65 -0.77 36.86
N ALA A 33 -19.39 -0.23 35.67
CA ALA A 33 -20.46 0.14 34.76
C ALA A 33 -21.36 -1.07 34.43
N CYS A 34 -22.67 -0.86 34.42
CA CYS A 34 -23.63 -1.92 34.12
C CYS A 34 -23.49 -2.43 32.67
N GLU A 35 -24.08 -3.60 32.41
CA GLU A 35 -24.08 -4.27 31.09
C GLU A 35 -24.44 -3.31 29.95
N GLY A 36 -25.51 -2.52 30.11
CA GLY A 36 -25.99 -1.58 29.09
C GLY A 36 -24.96 -0.50 28.75
N HIS A 37 -24.30 0.09 29.75
CA HIS A 37 -23.23 1.06 29.53
C HIS A 37 -22.03 0.45 28.81
N ARG A 38 -21.64 -0.78 29.19
CA ARG A 38 -20.53 -1.50 28.53
C ARG A 38 -20.86 -1.80 27.06
N MET A 39 -22.10 -2.19 26.79
CA MET A 39 -22.57 -2.47 25.44
C MET A 39 -22.63 -1.22 24.57
N MET A 40 -23.16 -0.10 25.06
CA MET A 40 -23.14 1.16 24.31
C MET A 40 -21.71 1.63 24.03
N ALA A 41 -20.82 1.51 25.02
CA ALA A 41 -19.42 1.88 24.88
C ALA A 41 -18.69 1.02 23.83
N SER A 42 -18.96 -0.28 23.78
CA SER A 42 -18.36 -1.18 22.79
C SER A 42 -18.84 -0.87 21.36
N GLN A 43 -20.12 -0.53 21.19
CA GLN A 43 -20.67 -0.06 19.91
C GLN A 43 -20.02 1.26 19.47
N GLY A 44 -19.85 2.20 20.41
CA GLY A 44 -19.15 3.47 20.15
C GLY A 44 -17.72 3.26 19.64
N ILE A 45 -16.95 2.39 20.31
CA ILE A 45 -15.59 2.02 19.83
C ILE A 45 -15.65 1.35 18.46
N ALA A 46 -16.61 0.46 18.21
CA ALA A 46 -16.72 -0.22 16.92
C ALA A 46 -16.98 0.78 15.78
N ALA A 47 -17.82 1.80 16.03
CA ALA A 47 -18.08 2.88 15.10
C ALA A 47 -16.82 3.73 14.83
N LEU A 48 -16.07 4.11 15.88
CA LEU A 48 -14.82 4.85 15.73
C LEU A 48 -13.78 4.07 14.92
N ARG A 49 -13.62 2.76 15.18
CA ARG A 49 -12.75 1.88 14.39
C ARG A 49 -13.18 1.75 12.93
N HIS A 50 -14.49 1.85 12.67
CA HIS A 50 -14.98 1.86 11.29
C HIS A 50 -14.62 3.14 10.57
N LEU A 51 -14.76 4.29 11.22
CA LEU A 51 -14.36 5.60 10.67
C LEU A 51 -12.84 5.66 10.43
N ASP A 52 -12.03 5.18 11.37
CA ASP A 52 -10.57 5.10 11.22
C ASP A 52 -10.16 4.33 9.95
N ARG A 53 -10.81 3.20 9.67
CA ARG A 53 -10.59 2.44 8.42
C ARG A 53 -10.97 3.20 7.15
N ILE A 54 -12.00 4.06 7.20
CA ILE A 54 -12.40 4.89 6.07
C ILE A 54 -11.34 5.97 5.82
N ILE A 55 -10.88 6.63 6.89
CA ILE A 55 -9.81 7.64 6.84
C ILE A 55 -8.54 7.02 6.26
N GLU A 56 -8.12 5.86 6.75
CA GLU A 56 -6.92 5.17 6.28
C GLU A 56 -7.05 4.73 4.80
N ARG A 57 -8.23 4.28 4.39
CA ARG A 57 -8.49 3.97 2.97
C ARG A 57 -8.35 5.23 2.10
N HIS A 58 -8.85 6.37 2.56
CA HIS A 58 -8.75 7.61 1.81
C HIS A 58 -7.30 8.10 1.70
N ARG A 59 -6.55 8.05 2.81
CA ARG A 59 -5.11 8.32 2.85
C ARG A 59 -4.35 7.46 1.86
N ASN A 60 -4.58 6.15 1.86
CA ASN A 60 -3.91 5.23 0.92
C ASN A 60 -4.21 5.55 -0.54
N ARG A 61 -5.45 5.98 -0.85
CA ARG A 61 -5.82 6.42 -2.19
C ARG A 61 -5.02 7.66 -2.61
N LEU A 62 -4.93 8.68 -1.75
CA LEU A 62 -4.17 9.89 -2.04
C LEU A 62 -2.66 9.62 -2.11
N ALA A 63 -2.14 8.76 -1.25
CA ALA A 63 -0.74 8.36 -1.29
C ALA A 63 -0.39 7.66 -2.62
N PHE A 64 -1.31 6.82 -3.13
CA PHE A 64 -1.17 6.20 -4.45
C PHE A 64 -1.24 7.22 -5.59
N GLU A 65 -2.22 8.14 -5.55
CA GLU A 65 -2.36 9.22 -6.53
C GLU A 65 -1.15 10.18 -6.55
N ALA A 66 -0.48 10.35 -5.41
CA ALA A 66 0.72 11.17 -5.27
C ALA A 66 2.00 10.49 -5.77
N LEU A 67 1.96 9.19 -6.09
CA LEU A 67 3.14 8.51 -6.65
C LEU A 67 3.50 9.14 -8.00
N PRO A 68 4.79 9.40 -8.26
CA PRO A 68 5.21 9.85 -9.57
C PRO A 68 4.78 8.80 -10.61
N ASN A 69 4.23 9.27 -11.74
CA ASN A 69 3.75 8.40 -12.80
C ASN A 69 4.95 7.76 -13.51
N VAL A 70 5.54 6.72 -12.92
CA VAL A 70 6.67 5.97 -13.49
C VAL A 70 6.13 4.97 -14.52
N VAL A 71 5.45 5.49 -15.56
CA VAL A 71 5.29 4.73 -16.79
C VAL A 71 6.59 4.90 -17.57
N GLY A 72 7.63 4.18 -17.13
CA GLY A 72 8.79 3.97 -17.97
C GLY A 72 8.35 3.24 -19.25
N PRO A 73 8.98 3.51 -20.41
CA PRO A 73 8.68 2.75 -21.61
C PRO A 73 8.81 1.25 -21.32
N PRO A 74 7.93 0.39 -21.86
CA PRO A 74 7.99 -1.04 -21.62
C PRO A 74 9.40 -1.54 -21.95
N PRO A 75 9.99 -2.44 -21.13
CA PRO A 75 11.33 -2.93 -21.40
C PRO A 75 11.37 -3.49 -22.82
N GLN A 76 12.25 -2.93 -23.67
CA GLN A 76 12.45 -3.45 -25.01
C GLN A 76 12.75 -4.94 -24.88
N LYS A 77 11.87 -5.78 -25.45
CA LYS A 77 12.00 -7.24 -25.40
C LYS A 77 13.42 -7.59 -25.86
N ARG A 78 14.29 -8.03 -24.94
CA ARG A 78 15.60 -8.56 -25.29
C ARG A 78 15.37 -9.77 -26.20
N SER A 79 15.60 -9.56 -27.50
CA SER A 79 15.48 -10.60 -28.50
C SER A 79 16.66 -11.58 -28.32
N TRP A 80 16.40 -12.71 -27.67
CA TRP A 80 17.36 -13.82 -27.55
C TRP A 80 17.80 -14.38 -28.91
N LEU A 81 17.09 -14.05 -30.01
CA LEU A 81 17.45 -14.44 -31.38
C LEU A 81 18.83 -13.92 -31.81
N VAL A 82 19.27 -12.77 -31.30
CA VAL A 82 20.61 -12.23 -31.62
C VAL A 82 21.72 -13.10 -31.02
N TYR A 83 21.51 -13.60 -29.80
CA TYR A 83 22.45 -14.50 -29.12
C TYR A 83 22.48 -15.90 -29.75
N LEU A 84 21.34 -16.40 -30.22
CA LEU A 84 21.27 -17.69 -30.92
C LEU A 84 21.92 -17.64 -32.31
N ARG A 85 21.88 -16.49 -33.01
CA ARG A 85 22.51 -16.33 -34.33
C ARG A 85 24.03 -16.35 -34.27
N GLN A 86 24.64 -15.82 -33.20
CA GLN A 86 26.10 -15.81 -33.05
C GLN A 86 26.70 -17.17 -32.72
N ARG A 87 25.92 -18.10 -32.13
CA ARG A 87 26.43 -19.43 -31.74
C ARG A 87 26.43 -20.46 -32.87
N GLY A 88 25.83 -20.14 -34.03
CA GLY A 88 25.82 -21.00 -35.21
C GLY A 88 26.76 -20.56 -36.35
N GLY A 89 27.60 -19.55 -36.12
CA GLY A 89 28.34 -18.85 -37.17
C GLY A 89 29.85 -18.74 -36.94
N GLN A 90 30.55 -19.84 -36.65
CA GLN A 90 31.99 -19.98 -36.88
C GLN A 90 32.22 -21.34 -37.57
N VAL A 91 32.20 -21.35 -38.90
CA VAL A 91 33.37 -21.41 -39.80
C VAL A 91 34.15 -22.72 -39.66
N GLY A 92 33.80 -23.71 -40.50
CA GLY A 92 34.74 -24.71 -40.98
C GLY A 92 35.60 -24.10 -42.08
N HIS A 93 36.90 -24.05 -41.85
CA HIS A 93 37.95 -23.59 -42.75
C HIS A 93 38.24 -24.62 -43.85
N GLY A 94 38.41 -24.13 -45.08
CA GLY A 94 39.45 -24.55 -46.04
C GLY A 94 39.18 -25.79 -46.88
N ILE A 95 39.07 -25.64 -48.21
CA ILE A 95 40.11 -26.08 -49.17
C ILE A 95 40.16 -25.06 -50.31
N GLU A 96 41.39 -24.81 -50.76
CA GLU A 96 41.95 -23.70 -51.52
C GLU A 96 41.49 -23.59 -52.98
N ALA A 97 41.61 -22.37 -53.51
CA ALA A 97 41.61 -22.05 -54.93
C ALA A 97 42.89 -22.56 -55.61
N HIS A 98 42.85 -22.96 -56.88
CA HIS A 98 43.87 -22.60 -57.87
C HIS A 98 43.34 -22.85 -59.31
N SER A 99 43.42 -21.78 -60.10
CA SER A 99 43.48 -21.63 -61.57
C SER A 99 42.47 -22.33 -62.49
#